data_AF-H3G7D6-F1
#
_entry.id   AF-H3G7D6-F1
#
_cell.length_a   1.000
_cell.length_b   1.000
_cell.length_c   1.000
_cell.angle_alpha   90.00
_cell.angle_beta   90.00
_cell.angle_gamma   90.00
#
_symmetry.space_group_name_H-M   'P 1'
#
loop_
_entity.id
_entity.type
_entity.pdbx_description
1 polymer ?
#
loop_
_entity_poly.entity_id
_entity_poly.type
_entity_poly.pdbx_seq_one_letter_code
_entity_poly.pdbx_strand_id
1 'polypeptide(L)'
;LGRIVAQVVVMGAGIVSKAFVQAYQQAVHNARSGNTGAMAAKTVVRKNQMPKQQAREILNFPTSGAAPSSEEIQKQFTKYFEANDPAKGGSFYLQSKIFRAKEALE
;
A
#
# COMPACT_ATOMS: atom_id res chain seq x y z
N LEU A 1 -31.99 36.42 12.06
CA LEU A 1 -30.67 35.78 11.78
C LEU A 1 -30.17 34.83 12.88
N GLY A 2 -30.24 35.18 14.17
CA GLY A 2 -29.70 34.34 15.26
C GLY A 2 -30.32 32.94 15.44
N ARG A 3 -31.60 32.75 15.09
CA ARG A 3 -32.28 31.43 15.25
C ARG A 3 -31.82 30.36 14.25
N ILE A 4 -31.44 30.76 13.03
CA ILE A 4 -30.97 29.84 11.98
C ILE A 4 -29.53 29.40 12.26
N VAL A 5 -28.68 30.33 12.71
CA VAL A 5 -27.29 30.02 13.12
C VAL A 5 -27.26 29.06 14.31
N ALA A 6 -28.16 29.25 15.28
CA ALA A 6 -28.28 28.34 16.42
C ALA A 6 -28.71 26.91 16.02
N GLN A 7 -29.63 26.76 15.05
CA GLN A 7 -30.06 25.43 14.58
C GLN A 7 -28.97 24.70 13.78
N VAL A 8 -28.18 25.41 12.97
CA VAL A 8 -27.07 24.81 12.20
C VAL A 8 -25.94 24.32 13.11
N VAL A 9 -25.64 25.05 14.19
CA VAL A 9 -24.61 24.65 15.17
C VAL A 9 -25.03 23.41 15.98
N VAL A 10 -26.32 23.33 16.38
CA VAL A 10 -26.82 22.19 17.17
C VAL A 10 -26.94 20.91 16.33
N MET A 11 -27.21 21.00 15.01
CA MET A 11 -27.25 19.82 14.12
C MET A 11 -25.86 19.38 13.62
N GLY A 12 -24.87 20.27 13.53
CA GLY A 12 -23.53 19.94 13.00
C GLY A 12 -22.58 19.26 13.99
N ALA A 13 -22.75 19.49 15.30
CA ALA A 13 -21.80 19.02 16.32
C ALA A 13 -21.92 17.51 16.65
N GLY A 14 -23.06 16.88 16.38
CA GLY A 14 -23.33 15.50 16.80
C GLY A 14 -22.62 14.41 15.99
N ILE A 15 -22.31 14.67 14.72
CA ILE A 15 -21.73 13.64 13.82
C ILE A 15 -20.21 13.61 13.95
N VAL A 16 -19.59 14.78 14.04
CA VAL A 16 -18.14 14.93 14.13
C VAL A 16 -17.61 14.37 15.46
N SER A 17 -18.31 14.64 16.56
CA SER A 17 -17.93 14.16 17.90
C SER A 17 -17.97 12.63 18.03
N LYS A 18 -18.95 11.94 17.43
CA LYS A 18 -19.02 10.47 17.47
C LYS A 18 -17.85 9.80 16.77
N ALA A 19 -17.42 10.32 15.61
CA ALA A 19 -16.28 9.78 14.88
C ALA A 19 -14.96 9.95 15.65
N PHE A 20 -14.74 11.12 16.27
CA PHE A 20 -13.56 11.34 17.11
C PHE A 20 -13.57 10.45 18.36
N VAL A 21 -14.72 10.24 19.01
CA VAL A 21 -14.83 9.34 20.17
C VAL A 21 -14.59 7.88 19.78
N GLN A 22 -15.15 7.42 18.65
CA GLN A 22 -14.90 6.06 18.16
C GLN A 22 -13.43 5.84 17.79
N ALA A 23 -12.80 6.80 17.12
CA ALA A 23 -11.38 6.73 16.79
C ALA A 23 -10.50 6.75 18.06
N TYR A 24 -10.85 7.56 19.06
CA TYR A 24 -10.15 7.61 20.34
C TYR A 24 -10.31 6.29 21.12
N GLN A 25 -11.52 5.73 21.19
CA GLN A 25 -11.77 4.44 21.81
C GLN A 25 -11.01 3.31 21.10
N GLN A 26 -10.96 3.31 19.76
CA GLN A 26 -10.19 2.35 18.98
C GLN A 26 -8.69 2.51 19.22
N ALA A 27 -8.17 3.74 19.26
CA ALA A 27 -6.75 3.99 19.56
C ALA A 27 -6.36 3.52 20.97
N VAL A 28 -7.20 3.79 21.98
CA VAL A 28 -6.96 3.35 23.37
C VAL A 28 -7.10 1.83 23.51
N HIS A 29 -8.07 1.20 22.83
CA HIS A 29 -8.22 -0.25 22.81
C HIS A 29 -7.02 -0.94 22.15
N ASN A 30 -6.55 -0.40 21.02
CA ASN A 30 -5.37 -0.89 20.31
C ASN A 30 -4.07 -0.68 21.09
N ALA A 31 -3.96 0.40 21.89
CA ALA A 31 -2.79 0.66 22.74
C ALA A 31 -2.74 -0.26 23.99
N ARG A 32 -3.90 -0.64 24.55
CA ARG A 32 -3.98 -1.54 25.72
C ARG A 32 -3.79 -3.01 25.36
N SER A 33 -4.15 -3.41 24.15
CA SER A 33 -3.96 -4.76 23.62
C SER A 33 -2.63 -4.87 22.86
N GLY A 34 -1.50 -4.64 23.56
CA GLY A 34 -0.14 -4.45 23.02
C GLY A 34 0.44 -5.54 22.08
N ASN A 35 -0.36 -6.49 21.60
CA ASN A 35 -0.01 -7.47 20.58
C ASN A 35 -0.88 -7.41 19.30
N THR A 36 -2.02 -6.70 19.30
CA THR A 36 -2.92 -6.59 18.13
C THR A 36 -2.59 -5.37 17.25
N GLY A 37 -2.11 -4.27 17.84
CA GLY A 37 -1.70 -3.06 17.11
C GLY A 37 -0.49 -3.31 16.19
N ALA A 38 0.47 -4.12 16.62
CA ALA A 38 1.62 -4.52 15.79
C ALA A 38 1.19 -5.41 14.61
N MET A 39 0.23 -6.31 14.81
CA MET A 39 -0.32 -7.16 13.74
C MET A 39 -1.17 -6.34 12.75
N ALA A 40 -1.97 -5.39 13.23
CA ALA A 40 -2.74 -4.49 12.37
C ALA A 40 -1.81 -3.57 11.55
N ALA A 41 -0.79 -2.96 12.17
CA ALA A 41 0.22 -2.18 11.48
C ALA A 41 1.01 -3.01 10.45
N LYS A 42 1.44 -4.23 10.82
CA LYS A 42 2.12 -5.16 9.90
C LYS A 42 1.23 -5.61 8.73
N THR A 43 -0.08 -5.71 8.95
CA THR A 43 -1.06 -6.05 7.90
C THR A 43 -1.30 -4.88 6.95
N VAL A 44 -1.36 -3.65 7.46
CA VAL A 44 -1.46 -2.43 6.63
C VAL A 44 -0.19 -2.21 5.81
N VAL A 45 1.00 -2.42 6.39
CA VAL A 45 2.28 -2.31 5.66
C VAL A 45 2.40 -3.37 4.57
N ARG A 46 1.94 -4.61 4.83
CA ARG A 46 1.91 -5.67 3.81
C ARG A 46 0.94 -5.40 2.66
N LYS A 47 -0.09 -4.57 2.86
CA LYS A 47 -1.06 -4.22 1.81
C LYS A 47 -0.42 -3.43 0.65
N ASN A 48 0.72 -2.75 0.92
CA ASN A 48 1.46 -1.99 -0.09
C ASN A 48 2.66 -2.74 -0.68
N GLN A 49 2.96 -3.96 -0.23
CA GLN A 49 4.06 -4.77 -0.76
C GLN A 49 3.57 -5.71 -1.85
N MET A 50 4.27 -5.73 -2.98
CA MET A 50 3.97 -6.65 -4.08
C MET A 50 4.20 -8.11 -3.64
N PRO A 51 3.24 -9.03 -3.85
CA PRO A 51 3.46 -10.45 -3.58
C PRO A 51 4.62 -11.00 -4.41
N LYS A 52 5.50 -11.82 -3.80
CA LYS A 52 6.66 -12.41 -4.51
C LYS A 52 6.28 -13.21 -5.74
N GLN A 53 5.13 -13.88 -5.71
CA GLN A 53 4.61 -14.60 -6.88
C GLN A 53 4.30 -13.65 -8.04
N GLN A 54 3.62 -12.53 -7.77
CA GLN A 54 3.34 -11.49 -8.77
C GLN A 54 4.63 -10.88 -9.30
N ALA A 55 5.62 -10.66 -8.44
CA ALA A 55 6.92 -10.13 -8.85
C ALA A 55 7.66 -11.10 -9.80
N ARG A 56 7.61 -12.41 -9.53
CA ARG A 56 8.13 -13.45 -10.42
C ARG A 56 7.43 -13.41 -11.78
N GLU A 57 6.10 -13.30 -11.81
CA GLU A 57 5.34 -13.20 -13.07
C GLU A 57 5.73 -11.96 -13.88
N ILE A 58 5.81 -10.79 -13.23
CA ILE A 58 6.20 -9.52 -13.89
C ILE A 58 7.61 -9.61 -14.48
N LEU A 59 8.55 -10.23 -13.75
CA LEU A 59 9.92 -10.44 -14.20
C LEU A 59 10.11 -11.78 -14.92
N ASN A 60 9.03 -12.45 -15.36
CA ASN A 60 9.07 -13.67 -16.15
C ASN A 60 9.97 -14.80 -15.56
N PHE A 61 9.88 -14.99 -14.25
CA PHE A 61 10.48 -16.12 -13.53
C PHE A 61 9.43 -17.20 -13.25
N PRO A 62 9.86 -18.48 -13.07
CA PRO A 62 8.98 -19.53 -12.57
C PRO A 62 8.34 -19.15 -11.23
N THR A 63 7.02 -19.31 -11.13
CA THR A 63 6.24 -18.99 -9.92
C THR A 63 6.54 -19.93 -8.75
N SER A 64 7.06 -21.11 -9.04
CA SER A 64 7.53 -22.12 -8.09
C SER A 64 8.98 -22.50 -8.37
N GLY A 65 9.67 -23.03 -7.36
CA GLY A 65 11.06 -23.46 -7.46
C GLY A 65 12.06 -22.50 -6.82
N ALA A 66 13.33 -22.62 -7.21
CA ALA A 66 14.41 -21.83 -6.66
C ALA A 66 14.17 -20.32 -6.81
N ALA A 67 14.69 -19.53 -5.87
CA ALA A 67 14.71 -18.09 -6.02
C ALA A 67 15.72 -17.71 -7.12
N PRO A 68 15.37 -16.78 -8.03
CA PRO A 68 16.33 -16.29 -9.01
C PRO A 68 17.47 -15.56 -8.29
N SER A 69 18.67 -15.65 -8.85
CA SER A 69 19.83 -14.90 -8.38
C SER A 69 19.64 -13.39 -8.60
N SER A 70 20.34 -12.56 -7.82
CA SER A 70 20.31 -11.10 -7.98
C SER A 70 20.73 -10.66 -9.38
N GLU A 71 21.66 -11.39 -10.02
CA GLU A 71 22.12 -11.14 -11.39
C GLU A 71 21.00 -11.38 -12.41
N GLU A 72 20.26 -12.48 -12.27
CA GLU A 72 19.11 -12.79 -13.13
C GLU A 72 17.99 -11.76 -12.96
N ILE A 73 17.68 -11.37 -11.72
CA ILE A 73 16.70 -10.33 -11.41
C ILE A 73 17.10 -9.02 -12.09
N GLN A 74 18.35 -8.58 -11.94
CA GLN A 74 18.84 -7.34 -12.52
C GLN A 74 18.82 -7.36 -14.05
N LYS A 75 19.20 -8.48 -14.67
CA LYS A 75 19.14 -8.67 -16.13
C LYS A 75 17.72 -8.52 -16.64
N GLN A 76 16.76 -9.18 -16.00
CA GLN A 76 15.38 -9.21 -16.44
C GLN A 76 14.65 -7.88 -16.15
N PHE A 77 14.96 -7.26 -15.01
CA PHE A 77 14.56 -5.89 -14.68
C PHE A 77 15.01 -4.91 -15.75
N THR A 78 16.31 -4.89 -16.10
CA THR A 78 16.87 -3.92 -17.08
C THR A 78 16.16 -4.06 -18.42
N LYS A 79 16.02 -5.29 -18.93
CA LYS A 79 15.31 -5.58 -20.18
C LYS A 79 13.89 -5.03 -20.20
N TYR A 80 13.09 -5.28 -19.16
CA TYR A 80 11.70 -4.83 -19.14
C TYR A 80 11.56 -3.34 -18.82
N PHE A 81 12.42 -2.80 -17.97
CA PHE A 81 12.38 -1.39 -17.56
C PHE A 81 12.70 -0.46 -18.73
N GLU A 82 13.71 -0.80 -19.54
CA GLU A 82 14.08 -0.04 -20.74
C GLU A 82 13.04 -0.18 -21.85
N ALA A 83 12.47 -1.37 -22.04
CA ALA A 83 11.43 -1.61 -23.03
C ALA A 83 10.11 -0.88 -22.71
N ASN A 84 9.88 -0.53 -21.44
CA ASN A 84 8.69 0.19 -20.98
C ASN A 84 8.98 1.66 -20.62
N ASP A 85 10.10 2.21 -21.09
CA ASP A 85 10.47 3.61 -20.87
C ASP A 85 9.39 4.56 -21.44
N PRO A 86 8.77 5.41 -20.59
CA PRO A 86 7.77 6.38 -21.03
C PRO A 86 8.27 7.34 -22.11
N ALA A 87 9.56 7.68 -22.11
CA ALA A 87 10.16 8.54 -23.14
C ALA A 87 10.20 7.86 -24.53
N LYS A 88 10.10 6.53 -24.58
CA LYS A 88 10.09 5.74 -25.82
C LYS A 88 8.68 5.23 -26.17
N GLY A 89 7.64 5.81 -25.57
CA GLY A 89 6.24 5.39 -25.77
C GLY A 89 5.80 4.23 -24.87
N GLY A 90 6.59 3.86 -23.87
CA GLY A 90 6.21 2.91 -22.82
C GLY A 90 5.22 3.49 -21.80
N SER A 91 4.86 2.69 -20.81
CA SER A 91 3.92 3.10 -19.75
C SER A 91 4.63 3.30 -18.43
N PHE A 92 4.49 4.50 -17.85
CA PHE A 92 5.01 4.80 -16.51
C PHE A 92 4.45 3.85 -15.45
N TYR A 93 3.19 3.42 -15.61
CA TYR A 93 2.57 2.45 -14.71
C TYR A 93 3.26 1.09 -14.79
N LEU A 94 3.52 0.59 -16.00
CA LEU A 94 4.21 -0.69 -16.19
C LEU A 94 5.65 -0.62 -15.70
N GLN A 95 6.37 0.45 -16.02
CA GLN A 95 7.72 0.70 -15.52
C GLN A 95 7.75 0.74 -13.98
N SER A 96 6.77 1.39 -13.35
CA SER A 96 6.61 1.40 -11.89
C SER A 96 6.35 0.00 -11.33
N LYS A 97 5.55 -0.84 -12.01
CA LYS A 97 5.31 -2.23 -11.59
C LYS A 97 6.56 -3.09 -11.70
N ILE A 98 7.34 -2.93 -12.76
CA ILE A 98 8.62 -3.62 -12.96
C ILE A 98 9.62 -3.24 -11.86
N PHE A 99 9.67 -1.96 -11.49
CA PHE A 99 10.49 -1.49 -10.37
C PHE A 99 10.09 -2.13 -9.04
N ARG A 100 8.79 -2.14 -8.71
CA ARG A 100 8.28 -2.77 -7.48
C ARG A 100 8.48 -4.29 -7.48
N ALA A 101 8.48 -4.93 -8.65
CA ALA A 101 8.78 -6.35 -8.78
C ALA A 101 10.24 -6.67 -8.44
N LYS A 102 11.18 -5.82 -8.88
CA LYS A 102 12.59 -5.93 -8.49
C LYS A 102 12.74 -5.84 -6.96
N GLU A 103 12.21 -4.79 -6.34
CA GLU A 103 12.28 -4.60 -4.88
C GLU A 103 11.64 -5.73 -4.07
N ALA A 104 10.68 -6.47 -4.65
CA ALA A 104 10.02 -7.58 -3.97
C ALA A 104 10.81 -8.91 -4.06
N LEU A 105 11.71 -9.05 -5.03
CA LEU A 105 12.55 -10.24 -5.21
C LEU A 105 13.97 -10.08 -4.67
N GLU A 106 14.47 -8.84 -4.57
CA GLU A 106 15.66 -8.50 -3.77
C GLU A 106 15.42 -8.70 -2.26
#